data_AF-A0A7M7NA41-F1
#
_entry.id   AF-A0A7M7NA41-F1
#
_cell.length_a   1.000
_cell.length_b   1.000
_cell.length_c   1.000
_cell.angle_alpha   90.00
_cell.angle_beta   90.00
_cell.angle_gamma   90.00
#
_symmetry.space_group_name_H-M   'P 1'
#
loop_
_entity.id
_entity.type
_entity.pdbx_description
1 polymer ?
#
loop_
_entity_poly.entity_id
_entity_poly.type
_entity_poly.pdbx_seq_one_letter_code
_entity_poly.pdbx_strand_id
1 'polypeptide(L)'
;MGKKRISDQKLIDIATDIGNGDHVMKLAIKLGVSAADAKNANLDCNTILQKAMGATAIKDQKDKLRDGLIKSGQRATADKHLPSRTPGRKAESNTELTPKQRKREVDDKTPNKSPTAKKPKGLSKLQEAEQKWEKAKKDVKEEDTKVKVLQKNLQDALKRLDHKNKEERKRSSVVTNLKRQEYDEVAKQQAKRKQELDKLESFEGTS
;
A
#
# COMPACT_ATOMS: atom_id res chain seq x y z
N MET A 1 -35.72 8.37 0.51
CA MET A 1 -34.42 8.53 -0.20
C MET A 1 -33.49 7.38 0.20
N GLY A 2 -33.22 6.45 -0.71
CA GLY A 2 -32.36 5.29 -0.43
C GLY A 2 -30.91 5.70 -0.15
N LYS A 3 -30.23 5.00 0.77
CA LYS A 3 -28.81 5.22 1.05
C LYS A 3 -28.02 4.81 -0.19
N LYS A 4 -27.24 5.74 -0.78
CA LYS A 4 -26.41 5.48 -1.96
C LYS A 4 -25.02 5.02 -1.54
N ARG A 5 -24.46 4.06 -2.28
CA ARG A 5 -23.07 3.61 -2.13
C ARG A 5 -22.11 4.77 -2.41
N ILE A 6 -20.95 4.78 -1.79
CA ILE A 6 -19.86 5.65 -2.25
C ILE A 6 -19.52 5.24 -3.69
N SER A 7 -19.52 6.20 -4.61
CA SER A 7 -19.22 5.97 -6.01
C SER A 7 -17.74 5.63 -6.20
N ASP A 8 -17.45 4.76 -7.17
CA ASP A 8 -16.07 4.36 -7.49
C ASP A 8 -15.20 5.56 -7.88
N GLN A 9 -15.75 6.54 -8.60
CA GLN A 9 -15.05 7.80 -8.91
C GLN A 9 -14.55 8.51 -7.65
N LYS A 10 -15.35 8.49 -6.58
CA LYS A 10 -15.00 9.14 -5.32
C LYS A 10 -13.94 8.37 -4.56
N LEU A 11 -13.90 7.04 -4.71
CA LEU A 11 -12.81 6.22 -4.16
C LEU A 11 -11.50 6.45 -4.94
N ILE A 12 -11.58 6.67 -6.25
CA ILE A 12 -10.43 7.02 -7.10
C ILE A 12 -9.87 8.39 -6.70
N ASP A 13 -10.72 9.41 -6.51
CA ASP A 13 -10.27 10.74 -6.11
C ASP A 13 -9.59 10.71 -4.73
N ILE A 14 -10.16 9.95 -3.78
CA ILE A 14 -9.56 9.73 -2.45
C ILE A 14 -8.23 8.98 -2.57
N ALA A 15 -8.16 7.92 -3.39
CA ALA A 15 -6.94 7.15 -3.60
C ALA A 15 -5.83 8.00 -4.21
N THR A 16 -6.18 8.89 -5.14
CA THR A 16 -5.24 9.78 -5.84
C THR A 16 -4.63 10.80 -4.87
N ASP A 17 -5.44 11.38 -3.99
CA ASP A 17 -4.97 12.33 -2.98
C ASP A 17 -4.09 11.68 -1.90
N ILE A 18 -4.27 10.39 -1.61
CA ILE A 18 -3.45 9.65 -0.64
C ILE A 18 -2.14 9.18 -1.26
N GLY A 19 -2.18 8.78 -2.54
CA GLY A 19 -1.07 8.15 -3.23
C GLY A 19 -0.81 6.70 -2.80
N ASN A 20 0.15 6.05 -3.46
CA ASN A 20 0.59 4.68 -3.16
C ASN A 20 1.88 4.72 -2.33
N GLY A 21 1.76 4.54 -1.03
CA GLY A 21 2.88 4.50 -0.09
C GLY A 21 2.56 3.76 1.20
N ASP A 22 3.43 3.83 2.20
CA ASP A 22 3.32 3.06 3.47
C ASP A 22 2.00 3.28 4.24
N HIS A 23 1.33 4.40 3.98
CA HIS A 23 0.04 4.76 4.57
C HIS A 23 -1.10 3.85 4.08
N VAL A 24 -0.96 3.25 2.90
CA VAL A 24 -1.96 2.40 2.27
C VAL A 24 -2.12 1.09 3.03
N MET A 25 -1.02 0.49 3.50
CA MET A 25 -1.08 -0.69 4.38
C MET A 25 -1.75 -0.37 5.71
N LYS A 26 -1.40 0.77 6.33
CA LYS A 26 -2.04 1.22 7.57
C LYS A 26 -3.54 1.43 7.36
N LEU A 27 -3.93 2.02 6.24
CA LEU A 27 -5.32 2.23 5.86
C LEU A 27 -6.06 0.90 5.64
N ALA A 28 -5.47 -0.04 4.91
CA ALA A 28 -6.04 -1.37 4.67
C ALA A 28 -6.38 -2.08 5.99
N ILE A 29 -5.42 -2.10 6.93
CA ILE A 29 -5.61 -2.71 8.26
C ILE A 29 -6.73 -2.00 9.03
N LYS A 30 -6.76 -0.66 9.02
CA LYS A 30 -7.81 0.11 9.72
C LYS A 30 -9.20 -0.07 9.13
N LEU A 31 -9.28 -0.36 7.84
CA LEU A 31 -10.53 -0.67 7.14
C LEU A 31 -10.96 -2.14 7.29
N GLY A 32 -10.18 -2.98 7.98
CA GLY A 32 -10.50 -4.39 8.23
C GLY A 32 -10.14 -5.32 7.07
N VAL A 33 -9.29 -4.88 6.14
CA VAL A 33 -8.71 -5.75 5.13
C VAL A 33 -7.69 -6.67 5.80
N SER A 34 -7.74 -7.97 5.51
CA SER A 34 -6.85 -8.93 6.16
C SER A 34 -5.38 -8.61 5.88
N ALA A 35 -4.48 -8.91 6.82
CA ALA A 35 -3.05 -8.68 6.61
C ALA A 35 -2.49 -9.51 5.43
N ALA A 36 -3.11 -10.65 5.10
CA ALA A 36 -2.79 -11.45 3.92
C ALA A 36 -3.22 -10.72 2.63
N ASP A 37 -4.42 -10.15 2.60
CA ASP A 37 -4.91 -9.34 1.47
C ASP A 37 -4.16 -8.01 1.32
N ALA A 38 -3.70 -7.43 2.43
CA ALA A 38 -2.91 -6.20 2.43
C ALA A 38 -1.43 -6.45 2.07
N LYS A 39 -0.90 -7.65 2.30
CA LYS A 39 0.48 -8.05 1.94
C LYS A 39 0.60 -8.69 0.57
N ASN A 40 -0.42 -9.41 0.08
CA ASN A 40 -0.44 -10.08 -1.23
C ASN A 40 -0.60 -9.11 -2.41
N ALA A 41 -0.18 -7.87 -2.23
CA ALA A 41 -0.80 -6.75 -2.86
C ALA A 41 0.22 -5.62 -3.01
N ASN A 42 0.85 -5.57 -4.18
CA ASN A 42 1.05 -4.29 -4.88
C ASN A 42 -0.32 -3.66 -5.24
N LEU A 43 -1.34 -3.80 -4.40
CA LEU A 43 -2.66 -3.23 -4.65
C LEU A 43 -2.54 -1.73 -4.42
N ASP A 44 -2.94 -1.01 -5.45
CA ASP A 44 -3.12 0.42 -5.38
C ASP A 44 -4.13 0.79 -4.27
N CYS A 45 -4.01 2.01 -3.75
CA CYS A 45 -4.92 2.52 -2.74
C CYS A 45 -6.38 2.40 -3.18
N ASN A 46 -6.66 2.53 -4.48
CA ASN A 46 -8.00 2.38 -5.04
C ASN A 46 -8.58 0.98 -4.85
N THR A 47 -7.85 -0.09 -5.19
CA THR A 47 -8.37 -1.45 -5.04
C THR A 47 -8.63 -1.80 -3.58
N ILE A 48 -7.79 -1.32 -2.66
CA ILE A 48 -8.00 -1.49 -1.21
C ILE A 48 -9.29 -0.80 -0.76
N LEU A 49 -9.52 0.43 -1.21
CA LEU A 49 -10.73 1.18 -0.90
C LEU A 49 -11.98 0.51 -1.47
N GLN A 50 -11.93 0.05 -2.72
CA GLN A 50 -13.03 -0.69 -3.35
C GLN A 50 -13.35 -1.99 -2.61
N LYS A 51 -12.34 -2.78 -2.25
CA LYS A 51 -12.51 -4.04 -1.52
C LYS A 51 -13.08 -3.80 -0.12
N ALA A 52 -12.55 -2.82 0.61
CA ALA A 52 -13.03 -2.45 1.94
C ALA A 52 -14.48 -1.94 1.93
N MET A 53 -14.83 -1.09 0.95
CA MET A 53 -16.18 -0.55 0.82
C MET A 53 -17.14 -1.60 0.27
N GLY A 54 -16.67 -2.53 -0.56
CA GLY A 54 -17.42 -3.70 -1.03
C GLY A 54 -17.94 -4.57 0.12
N ALA A 55 -17.09 -4.81 1.13
CA ALA A 55 -17.40 -5.60 2.32
C ALA A 55 -18.18 -4.83 3.41
N THR A 56 -18.31 -3.50 3.27
CA THR A 56 -18.97 -2.65 4.26
C THR A 56 -20.43 -2.37 3.87
N ALA A 57 -21.35 -2.49 4.83
CA ALA A 57 -22.75 -2.14 4.64
C ALA A 57 -22.89 -0.67 4.16
N ILE A 58 -23.72 -0.42 3.14
CA ILE A 58 -23.88 0.89 2.49
C ILE A 58 -24.10 2.02 3.50
N LYS A 59 -24.85 1.74 4.57
CA LYS A 59 -25.15 2.71 5.64
C LYS A 59 -23.93 3.20 6.42
N ASP A 60 -22.87 2.40 6.48
CA ASP A 60 -21.70 2.63 7.33
C ASP A 60 -20.43 2.94 6.51
N GLN A 61 -20.52 2.87 5.16
CA GLN A 61 -19.37 3.09 4.27
C GLN A 61 -18.70 4.46 4.49
N LYS A 62 -19.49 5.54 4.59
CA LYS A 62 -18.95 6.89 4.76
C LYS A 62 -18.23 7.05 6.11
N ASP A 63 -18.82 6.54 7.18
CA ASP A 63 -18.28 6.67 8.53
C ASP A 63 -17.05 5.78 8.73
N LYS A 64 -17.09 4.52 8.25
CA LYS A 64 -15.91 3.64 8.28
C LYS A 64 -14.77 4.17 7.43
N LEU A 65 -15.05 4.70 6.24
CA LEU A 65 -14.00 5.24 5.38
C LEU A 65 -13.36 6.47 6.02
N ARG A 66 -14.18 7.38 6.58
CA ARG A 66 -13.68 8.56 7.29
C ARG A 66 -12.83 8.19 8.50
N ASP A 67 -13.32 7.28 9.34
CA ASP A 67 -12.60 6.82 10.53
C ASP A 67 -11.30 6.09 10.16
N GLY A 68 -11.33 5.27 9.11
CA GLY A 68 -10.15 4.61 8.55
C GLY A 68 -9.07 5.60 8.08
N LEU A 69 -9.48 6.64 7.35
CA LEU A 69 -8.57 7.70 6.88
C LEU A 69 -7.98 8.54 8.02
N ILE A 70 -8.79 8.89 9.03
CA ILE A 70 -8.28 9.64 10.19
C ILE A 70 -7.27 8.79 10.96
N LYS A 71 -7.58 7.51 11.20
CA LYS A 71 -6.71 6.58 11.95
C LYS A 71 -5.44 6.19 11.18
N SER A 72 -5.41 6.37 9.86
CA SER A 72 -4.20 6.17 9.05
C SER A 72 -3.34 7.44 8.91
N GLY A 73 -3.79 8.58 9.44
CA GLY A 73 -3.09 9.87 9.37
C GLY A 73 -3.53 10.77 8.21
N GLN A 74 -4.50 10.35 7.40
CA GLN A 74 -5.00 11.06 6.21
C GLN A 74 -6.20 11.96 6.52
N ARG A 75 -6.12 12.73 7.60
CA ARG A 75 -7.23 13.59 8.07
C ARG A 75 -7.61 14.66 7.04
N ALA A 76 -6.63 15.28 6.38
CA ALA A 76 -6.87 16.29 5.36
C ALA A 76 -7.70 15.74 4.19
N THR A 77 -7.37 14.54 3.70
CA THR A 77 -8.14 13.85 2.64
C THR A 77 -9.54 13.48 3.12
N ALA A 78 -9.67 13.03 4.37
CA ALA A 78 -10.96 12.71 4.97
C ALA A 78 -11.87 13.93 5.03
N ASP A 79 -11.36 15.09 5.45
CA ASP A 79 -12.15 16.31 5.57
C ASP A 79 -12.49 16.93 4.19
N LYS A 80 -11.60 16.77 3.18
CA LYS A 80 -11.85 17.18 1.78
C LYS A 80 -12.97 16.38 1.11
N HIS A 81 -12.94 15.06 1.22
CA HIS A 81 -13.84 14.18 0.45
C HIS A 81 -15.04 13.66 1.23
N LEU A 82 -14.89 13.53 2.54
CA LEU A 82 -15.89 12.96 3.44
C LEU A 82 -16.19 13.96 4.56
N PRO A 83 -16.79 15.13 4.24
CA PRO A 83 -17.12 16.11 5.25
C PRO A 83 -17.95 15.43 6.33
N SER A 84 -17.54 15.65 7.58
CA SER A 84 -18.27 15.19 8.75
C SER A 84 -19.74 15.50 8.54
N ARG A 85 -20.64 14.59 8.93
CA ARG A 85 -21.95 15.09 9.34
C ARG A 85 -21.64 16.12 10.40
N THR A 86 -21.92 17.39 10.15
CA THR A 86 -22.10 18.34 11.24
C THR A 86 -23.00 17.61 12.22
N PRO A 87 -22.54 17.33 13.45
CA PRO A 87 -23.43 16.83 14.49
C PRO A 87 -24.58 17.82 14.45
N GLY A 88 -25.80 17.32 14.19
CA GLY A 88 -26.95 18.19 14.02
C GLY A 88 -26.91 19.24 15.12
N ARG A 89 -26.91 20.51 14.71
CA ARG A 89 -26.94 21.68 15.59
C ARG A 89 -27.94 21.38 16.70
N LYS A 90 -27.47 20.94 17.86
CA LYS A 90 -28.29 21.04 19.06
C LYS A 90 -28.38 22.54 19.25
N ALA A 91 -29.60 23.04 19.11
CA ALA A 91 -29.94 24.41 19.38
C ALA A 91 -29.18 24.85 20.65
N GLU A 92 -28.62 26.05 20.57
CA GLU A 92 -28.05 26.77 21.69
C GLU A 92 -29.00 26.67 22.89
N SER A 93 -28.69 25.77 23.82
CA SER A 93 -29.17 25.85 25.19
C SER A 93 -27.99 25.57 26.11
N ASN A 94 -27.50 26.67 26.67
CA ASN A 94 -26.56 26.78 27.76
C ASN A 94 -26.57 25.56 28.68
N THR A 95 -25.45 24.86 28.77
CA THR A 95 -24.95 24.40 30.07
C THR A 95 -23.49 24.01 29.91
N GLU A 96 -22.63 24.85 30.47
CA GLU A 96 -21.26 24.55 30.82
C GLU A 96 -21.20 23.16 31.48
N LEU A 97 -20.57 22.20 30.80
CA LEU A 97 -20.12 20.97 31.45
C LEU A 97 -18.89 21.31 32.30
N THR A 98 -19.15 21.97 33.43
CA THR A 98 -18.22 21.94 34.57
C THR A 98 -18.05 20.48 34.99
N PRO A 99 -16.82 19.99 35.22
CA PRO A 99 -16.64 18.67 35.80
C PRO A 99 -17.21 18.72 37.23
N LYS A 100 -18.37 18.10 37.43
CA LYS A 100 -18.98 17.86 38.74
C LYS A 100 -17.96 17.13 39.63
N GLN A 101 -17.25 17.88 40.47
CA GLN A 101 -16.47 17.31 41.57
C GLN A 101 -17.44 16.63 42.53
N ARG A 102 -17.32 15.30 42.65
CA ARG A 102 -17.96 14.54 43.71
C ARG A 102 -17.29 14.96 45.02
N LYS A 103 -17.95 15.80 45.83
CA LYS A 103 -17.58 15.95 47.24
C LYS A 103 -17.88 14.63 47.94
N ARG A 104 -16.87 13.99 48.51
CA ARG A 104 -17.07 12.99 49.57
C ARG A 104 -17.20 13.79 50.86
N GLU A 105 -18.32 13.65 51.55
CA GLU A 105 -18.41 14.02 52.95
C GLU A 105 -17.44 13.09 53.71
N VAL A 106 -16.51 13.68 54.44
CA VAL A 106 -15.60 12.98 55.34
C VAL A 106 -16.21 13.18 56.72
N ASP A 107 -16.87 12.16 57.24
CA ASP A 107 -17.26 12.13 58.65
C ASP A 107 -16.00 12.00 59.52
N ASP A 108 -15.81 13.00 60.37
CA ASP A 108 -14.80 13.06 61.43
C ASP A 108 -15.05 11.97 62.47
N LYS A 109 -14.24 10.89 62.45
CA LYS A 109 -13.89 10.15 63.67
C LYS A 109 -12.43 9.68 63.68
N THR A 110 -11.76 10.16 64.73
CA THR A 110 -10.63 9.60 65.50
C THR A 110 -9.18 9.74 65.00
N PRO A 111 -8.21 9.87 65.96
CA PRO A 111 -7.16 10.88 65.87
C PRO A 111 -5.76 10.30 65.59
N ASN A 112 -4.89 11.20 65.14
CA ASN A 112 -3.43 11.17 65.32
C ASN A 112 -2.65 10.04 64.63
N LYS A 113 -2.21 10.29 63.39
CA LYS A 113 -0.91 9.81 62.90
C LYS A 113 -0.17 10.93 62.19
N SER A 114 0.94 11.32 62.81
CA SER A 114 1.99 12.23 62.32
C SER A 114 2.31 12.00 60.82
N PRO A 115 2.54 13.06 60.01
CA PRO A 115 2.84 12.89 58.59
C PRO A 115 4.25 12.33 58.43
N THR A 116 4.36 11.03 58.20
CA THR A 116 5.62 10.40 57.79
C THR A 116 6.08 11.03 56.48
N ALA A 117 7.30 11.54 56.45
CA ALA A 117 7.93 12.17 55.30
C ALA A 117 7.76 11.33 54.02
N LYS A 118 7.18 11.92 52.97
CA LYS A 118 7.12 11.31 51.64
C LYS A 118 8.53 11.17 51.10
N LYS A 119 9.01 9.94 50.92
CA LYS A 119 10.27 9.66 50.20
C LYS A 119 10.20 10.28 48.78
N PRO A 120 11.30 10.83 48.25
CA PRO A 120 11.32 11.41 46.91
C PRO A 120 11.14 10.31 45.84
N LYS A 121 10.08 10.41 45.03
CA LYS A 121 9.83 9.55 43.85
C LYS A 121 10.74 9.98 42.67
N GLY A 122 12.05 10.02 42.88
CA GLY A 122 13.03 10.56 41.92
C GLY A 122 13.81 9.53 41.11
N LEU A 123 14.11 8.34 41.67
CA LEU A 123 15.02 7.39 41.02
C LEU A 123 14.35 6.44 39.99
N SER A 124 13.06 6.13 40.15
CA SER A 124 12.40 5.08 39.33
C SER A 124 12.10 5.51 37.88
N LYS A 125 11.93 6.81 37.60
CA LYS A 125 11.62 7.28 36.24
C LYS A 125 12.83 7.28 35.30
N LEU A 126 14.04 7.47 35.84
CA LEU A 126 15.28 7.53 35.06
C LEU A 126 15.68 6.15 34.55
N GLN A 127 15.61 5.12 35.40
CA GLN A 127 15.83 3.72 34.99
C GLN A 127 14.80 3.24 33.97
N GLU A 128 13.51 3.59 34.13
CA GLU A 128 12.49 3.26 33.13
C GLU A 128 12.73 3.94 31.77
N ALA A 129 13.32 5.14 31.76
CA ALA A 129 13.67 5.84 30.53
C ALA A 129 14.91 5.21 29.86
N GLU A 130 15.94 4.85 30.63
CA GLU A 130 17.12 4.14 30.12
C GLU A 130 16.77 2.80 29.48
N GLN A 131 15.93 2.00 30.14
CA GLN A 131 15.54 0.69 29.64
C GLN A 131 14.71 0.77 28.34
N LYS A 132 13.88 1.81 28.19
CA LYS A 132 13.14 2.09 26.95
C LYS A 132 14.06 2.51 25.81
N TRP A 133 15.09 3.31 26.10
CA TRP A 133 16.08 3.72 25.11
C TRP A 133 16.94 2.56 24.63
N GLU A 134 17.35 1.66 25.52
CA GLU A 134 18.09 0.46 25.13
C GLU A 134 17.25 -0.47 24.25
N LYS A 135 15.96 -0.64 24.58
CA LYS A 135 15.04 -1.44 23.76
C LYS A 135 14.86 -0.81 22.36
N ALA A 136 14.62 0.50 22.29
CA ALA A 136 14.50 1.21 21.03
C ALA A 136 15.77 1.13 20.17
N LYS A 137 16.97 1.18 20.76
CA LYS A 137 18.24 1.00 20.04
C LYS A 137 18.39 -0.41 19.44
N LYS A 138 17.91 -1.46 20.13
CA LYS A 138 17.92 -2.83 19.61
C LYS A 138 16.93 -2.98 18.45
N ASP A 139 15.73 -2.45 18.59
CA ASP A 139 14.70 -2.49 17.56
C ASP A 139 15.18 -1.78 16.27
N VAL A 140 15.85 -0.62 16.39
CA VAL A 140 16.43 0.10 15.24
C VAL A 140 17.52 -0.72 14.55
N LYS A 141 18.38 -1.43 15.30
CA LYS A 141 19.42 -2.29 14.70
C LYS A 141 18.81 -3.49 13.98
N GLU A 142 17.73 -4.06 14.50
CA GLU A 142 17.03 -5.19 13.86
C GLU A 142 16.29 -4.74 12.58
N GLU A 143 15.72 -3.54 12.58
CA GLU A 143 15.13 -2.97 11.37
C GLU A 143 16.19 -2.62 10.32
N ASP A 144 17.35 -2.09 10.72
CA ASP A 144 18.46 -1.80 9.79
C ASP A 144 19.01 -3.07 9.11
N THR A 145 19.09 -4.19 9.83
CA THR A 145 19.49 -5.47 9.22
C THR A 145 18.43 -6.00 8.26
N LYS A 146 17.14 -5.89 8.59
CA LYS A 146 16.04 -6.25 7.66
C LYS A 146 16.09 -5.41 6.39
N VAL A 147 16.31 -4.10 6.52
CA VAL A 147 16.45 -3.19 5.37
C VAL A 147 17.63 -3.59 4.49
N LYS A 148 18.80 -3.93 5.07
CA LYS A 148 19.96 -4.40 4.32
C LYS A 148 19.69 -5.72 3.57
N VAL A 149 18.98 -6.65 4.20
CA VAL A 149 18.56 -7.91 3.54
C VAL A 149 17.61 -7.63 2.39
N LEU A 150 16.64 -6.74 2.56
CA LEU A 150 15.70 -6.36 1.50
C LEU A 150 16.41 -5.66 0.33
N GLN A 151 17.35 -4.76 0.61
CA GLN A 151 18.18 -4.12 -0.42
C GLN A 151 18.99 -5.14 -1.23
N LYS A 152 19.59 -6.13 -0.55
CA LYS A 152 20.32 -7.21 -1.23
C LYS A 152 19.40 -8.06 -2.10
N ASN A 153 18.22 -8.43 -1.59
CA ASN A 153 17.23 -9.19 -2.35
C ASN A 153 16.74 -8.43 -3.59
N LEU A 154 16.53 -7.12 -3.48
CA LEU A 154 16.16 -6.26 -4.60
C LEU A 154 17.27 -6.25 -5.66
N GLN A 155 18.52 -6.08 -5.24
CA GLN A 155 19.67 -6.07 -6.15
C GLN A 155 19.85 -7.41 -6.88
N ASP A 156 19.67 -8.53 -6.17
CA ASP A 156 19.74 -9.87 -6.76
C ASP A 156 18.57 -10.13 -7.74
N ALA A 157 17.36 -9.65 -7.42
CA ALA A 157 16.22 -9.72 -8.33
C ALA A 157 16.46 -8.92 -9.63
N LEU A 158 17.01 -7.71 -9.52
CA LEU A 158 17.37 -6.88 -10.67
C LEU A 158 18.44 -7.55 -11.54
N LYS A 159 19.47 -8.15 -10.95
CA LYS A 159 20.51 -8.91 -11.69
C LYS A 159 19.91 -10.11 -12.43
N ARG A 160 19.01 -10.86 -11.81
CA ARG A 160 18.32 -12.00 -12.45
C ARG A 160 17.45 -11.54 -13.63
N LEU A 161 16.77 -10.40 -13.48
CA LEU A 161 15.94 -9.84 -14.53
C LEU A 161 16.78 -9.36 -15.73
N ASP A 162 17.89 -8.67 -15.48
CA ASP A 162 18.83 -8.26 -16.53
C ASP A 162 19.42 -9.47 -17.28
N HIS A 163 19.78 -10.55 -16.56
CA HIS A 163 20.24 -11.79 -17.19
C HIS A 163 19.18 -12.38 -18.14
N LYS A 164 17.93 -12.49 -17.68
CA LYS A 164 16.82 -12.99 -18.53
C LYS A 164 16.61 -12.13 -19.76
N ASN A 165 16.61 -10.80 -19.61
CA ASN A 165 16.45 -9.88 -20.72
C ASN A 165 17.59 -10.01 -21.76
N LYS A 166 18.83 -10.22 -21.30
CA LYS A 166 19.98 -10.47 -22.19
C LYS A 166 19.84 -11.78 -22.95
N GLU A 167 19.37 -12.85 -22.31
CA GLU A 167 19.11 -14.13 -22.97
C GLU A 167 17.99 -14.04 -24.00
N GLU A 168 16.89 -13.35 -23.68
CA GLU A 168 15.78 -13.15 -24.62
C GLU A 168 16.22 -12.35 -25.86
N ARG A 169 17.02 -11.30 -25.68
CA ARG A 169 17.61 -10.56 -26.82
C ARG A 169 18.47 -11.44 -27.70
N LYS A 170 19.30 -12.32 -27.10
CA LYS A 170 20.10 -13.29 -27.86
C LYS A 170 19.21 -14.26 -28.62
N ARG A 171 18.20 -14.85 -27.99
CA ARG A 171 17.24 -15.76 -28.63
C ARG A 171 16.50 -15.09 -29.78
N SER A 172 16.03 -13.86 -29.57
CA SER A 172 15.37 -13.05 -30.60
C SER A 172 16.29 -12.82 -31.81
N SER A 173 17.55 -12.46 -31.58
CA SER A 173 18.53 -12.31 -32.65
C SER A 173 18.76 -13.61 -33.42
N VAL A 174 18.85 -14.76 -32.72
CA VAL A 174 18.96 -16.08 -33.39
C VAL A 174 17.74 -16.36 -34.26
N VAL A 175 16.52 -16.14 -33.77
CA VAL A 175 15.28 -16.35 -34.55
C VAL A 175 15.26 -15.46 -35.80
N THR A 176 15.68 -14.20 -35.65
CA THR A 176 15.71 -13.26 -36.78
C THR A 176 16.72 -13.70 -37.84
N ASN A 177 17.89 -14.19 -37.40
CA ASN A 177 18.91 -14.72 -38.30
C ASN A 177 18.45 -16.00 -39.03
N LEU A 178 17.78 -16.92 -38.34
CA LEU A 178 17.22 -18.14 -38.95
C LEU A 178 16.19 -17.81 -40.02
N LYS A 179 15.24 -16.90 -39.73
CA LYS A 179 14.27 -16.45 -40.73
C LYS A 179 14.95 -15.86 -41.97
N ARG A 180 16.01 -15.06 -41.77
CA ARG A 180 16.76 -14.48 -42.88
C ARG A 180 17.45 -15.55 -43.73
N GLN A 181 18.02 -16.58 -43.11
CA GLN A 181 18.61 -17.71 -43.83
C GLN A 181 17.56 -18.48 -44.64
N GLU A 182 16.39 -18.76 -44.05
CA GLU A 182 15.27 -19.40 -44.75
C GLU A 182 14.83 -18.58 -45.97
N TYR A 183 14.71 -17.25 -45.84
CA TYR A 183 14.40 -16.38 -46.98
C TYR A 183 15.48 -16.42 -48.07
N ASP A 184 16.76 -16.38 -47.69
CA ASP A 184 17.88 -16.44 -48.65
C ASP A 184 17.91 -17.79 -49.39
N GLU A 185 17.60 -18.90 -48.71
CA GLU A 185 17.52 -20.23 -49.33
C GLU A 185 16.33 -20.34 -50.29
N VAL A 186 15.16 -19.84 -49.91
CA VAL A 186 13.98 -19.80 -50.78
C VAL A 186 14.26 -18.95 -52.03
N ALA A 187 14.91 -17.80 -51.88
CA ALA A 187 15.31 -16.96 -52.99
C ALA A 187 16.27 -17.69 -53.95
N LYS A 188 17.26 -18.42 -53.43
CA LYS A 188 18.17 -19.25 -54.24
C LYS A 188 17.44 -20.37 -54.99
N GLN A 189 16.48 -21.05 -54.34
CA GLN A 189 15.69 -22.09 -54.99
C GLN A 189 14.81 -21.52 -56.10
N GLN A 190 14.17 -20.37 -55.86
CA GLN A 190 13.38 -19.69 -56.89
C GLN A 190 14.24 -19.25 -58.08
N ALA A 191 15.44 -18.72 -57.83
CA ALA A 191 16.37 -18.35 -58.89
C ALA A 191 16.80 -19.54 -59.75
N LYS A 192 17.08 -20.71 -59.13
CA LYS A 192 17.39 -21.95 -59.85
C LYS A 192 16.23 -22.41 -60.72
N ARG A 193 15.00 -22.45 -60.17
CA ARG A 193 13.80 -22.82 -60.95
C ARG A 193 13.58 -21.87 -62.12
N LYS A 194 13.80 -20.58 -61.93
CA LYS A 194 13.69 -19.58 -63.01
C LYS A 194 14.71 -19.87 -64.12
N GLN A 195 15.97 -20.13 -63.78
CA GLN A 195 16.98 -20.50 -64.79
C GLN A 195 16.65 -21.79 -65.53
N GLU A 196 16.08 -22.78 -64.85
CA GLU A 196 15.62 -24.03 -65.49
C GLU A 196 14.45 -23.78 -66.44
N LEU A 197 13.50 -22.92 -66.06
CA LEU A 197 12.40 -22.49 -66.94
C LEU A 197 12.90 -21.71 -68.15
N ASP A 198 13.79 -20.73 -67.96
CA ASP A 198 14.39 -19.94 -69.04
C ASP A 198 15.13 -20.85 -70.05
N LYS A 199 15.81 -21.90 -69.57
CA LYS A 199 16.45 -22.91 -70.43
C LYS A 199 15.43 -23.72 -71.23
N LEU A 200 14.32 -24.11 -70.62
CA LEU A 200 13.26 -24.87 -71.31
C LEU A 200 12.57 -24.01 -72.38
N GLU A 201 12.23 -22.75 -72.08
CA GLU A 201 11.66 -21.81 -73.05
C GLU A 201 12.61 -21.60 -74.24
N SER A 202 13.92 -21.49 -73.99
CA SER A 202 14.91 -21.34 -75.06
C SER A 202 15.04 -22.58 -75.97
N PHE A 203 14.61 -23.76 -75.50
CA PHE A 203 14.64 -25.00 -76.26
C PHE A 203 13.38 -25.20 -77.12
N GLU A 204 12.21 -24.79 -76.61
CA GLU A 204 10.95 -24.85 -77.37
C GLU A 204 10.84 -23.78 -78.47
N GLY A 205 11.55 -22.65 -78.35
CA GLY A 205 11.57 -21.57 -79.35
C GLY A 205 12.40 -21.83 -80.61
N THR A 206 13.00 -23.02 -80.78
CA THR A 206 13.89 -23.37 -81.90
C THR A 206 13.34 -24.45 -82.87
N SER A 207 12.02 -24.66 -82.93
CA SER A 207 11.38 -25.58 -83.90
C SER A 207 10.42 -24.89 -84.84
#